data_AF-A0A7J3JB28-F1
#
_entry.id   AF-A0A7J3JB28-F1
#
_cell.length_a   1.000
_cell.length_b   1.000
_cell.length_c   1.000
_cell.angle_alpha   90.00
_cell.angle_beta   90.00
_cell.angle_gamma   90.00
#
_symmetry.space_group_name_H-M   'P 1'
#
loop_
_entity.id
_entity.type
_entity.pdbx_description
1 polymer ?
#
loop_
_entity_poly.entity_id
_entity_poly.type
_entity_poly.pdbx_seq_one_letter_code
_entity_poly.pdbx_strand_id
1 'polypeptide(L)'
;MMTKQLNPDKIAEQYRLYKQAREARIAQEQQLIQQQAETEAFWQAKKEIAGKQVTCRKSHVCVECGRVIEAGECATVKAHFTNLSLSGYTAGFQTTYICNRCKPLKEEIHQ
;
A
#
# COMPACT_ATOMS: atom_id res chain seq x y z
N MET A 1 13.78 -21.25 58.93
CA MET A 1 13.79 -21.07 57.46
C MET A 1 12.38 -21.29 56.94
N MET A 2 11.65 -20.23 56.57
CA MET A 2 10.28 -20.38 56.04
C MET A 2 10.36 -20.85 54.59
N THR A 3 9.97 -22.10 54.34
CA THR A 3 9.74 -22.60 53.00
C THR A 3 8.50 -21.90 52.43
N LYS A 4 8.71 -21.00 51.46
CA LYS A 4 7.61 -20.44 50.67
C LYS A 4 6.88 -21.60 50.02
N GLN A 5 5.71 -21.97 50.55
CA GLN A 5 4.84 -22.95 49.92
C GLN A 5 4.35 -22.35 48.59
N LEU A 6 4.98 -22.79 47.50
CA LEU A 6 4.59 -22.47 46.14
C LEU A 6 3.24 -23.15 45.86
N ASN A 7 2.18 -22.36 45.71
CA ASN A 7 0.86 -22.90 45.38
C ASN A 7 0.84 -23.27 43.87
N PRO A 8 0.74 -24.55 43.51
CA PRO A 8 0.86 -25.02 42.13
C PRO A 8 -0.21 -24.44 41.20
N ASP A 9 -1.41 -24.17 41.71
CA ASP A 9 -2.52 -23.63 40.90
C ASP A 9 -2.25 -22.18 40.46
N LYS A 10 -1.66 -21.37 41.34
CA LYS A 10 -1.28 -19.99 41.02
C LYS A 10 -0.16 -19.93 39.98
N ILE A 11 0.74 -20.91 39.98
CA ILE A 11 1.83 -21.02 39.01
C ILE A 11 1.28 -21.41 37.64
N ALA A 12 0.35 -22.38 37.60
CA ALA A 12 -0.32 -22.79 36.38
C ALA A 12 -1.12 -21.64 35.75
N GLU A 13 -1.82 -20.85 36.57
CA GLU A 13 -2.56 -19.67 36.10
C GLU A 13 -1.63 -18.58 35.56
N GLN A 14 -0.54 -18.27 36.27
CA GLN A 14 0.46 -17.30 35.82
C GLN A 14 1.12 -17.72 34.51
N TYR A 15 1.42 -19.02 34.35
CA TYR A 15 1.94 -19.55 33.09
C TYR A 15 0.94 -19.43 31.94
N ARG A 16 -0.35 -19.67 32.19
CA ARG A 16 -1.41 -19.50 31.20
C ARG A 16 -1.51 -18.05 30.73
N LEU A 17 -1.51 -17.09 31.67
CA LEU A 17 -1.56 -15.65 31.35
C LEU A 17 -0.32 -15.21 30.56
N TYR A 18 0.87 -15.68 30.94
CA TYR A 18 2.09 -15.42 30.20
C TYR A 18 2.01 -15.95 28.76
N LYS A 19 1.52 -17.18 28.58
CA LYS A 19 1.35 -17.80 27.26
C LYS A 19 0.39 -16.98 26.38
N GLN A 20 -0.76 -16.60 26.91
CA GLN A 20 -1.74 -15.76 26.20
C GLN A 20 -1.15 -14.40 25.81
N ALA A 21 -0.47 -13.72 26.72
CA ALA A 21 0.17 -12.43 26.43
C ALA A 21 1.26 -12.56 25.35
N ARG A 22 2.03 -13.66 25.36
CA ARG A 22 3.02 -13.95 24.33
C ARG A 22 2.37 -14.19 22.98
N GLU A 23 1.32 -15.01 22.92
CA GLU A 23 0.57 -15.29 21.68
C GLU A 23 -0.07 -14.02 21.12
N ALA A 24 -0.65 -13.16 21.97
CA ALA A 24 -1.21 -11.88 21.56
C ALA A 24 -0.15 -10.94 20.94
N ARG A 25 1.05 -10.86 21.54
CA ARG A 25 2.16 -10.07 20.97
C ARG A 25 2.60 -10.60 19.60
N ILE A 26 2.75 -11.92 19.46
CA ILE A 26 3.13 -12.54 18.19
C ILE A 26 2.06 -12.27 17.12
N ALA A 27 0.78 -12.41 17.46
CA ALA A 27 -0.32 -12.13 16.54
C ALA A 27 -0.33 -10.65 16.09
N GLN A 28 -0.10 -9.72 17.02
CA GLN A 28 -0.01 -8.29 16.71
C GLN A 28 1.19 -7.97 15.80
N GLU A 29 2.35 -8.57 16.08
CA GLU A 29 3.55 -8.41 15.26
C GLU A 29 3.35 -8.98 13.85
N GLN A 30 2.75 -10.16 13.73
CA GLN A 30 2.40 -10.77 12.44
C GLN A 30 1.43 -9.89 11.64
N GLN A 31 0.41 -9.33 12.29
CA GLN A 31 -0.53 -8.42 11.64
C GLN A 31 0.17 -7.16 11.12
N LEU A 32 1.10 -6.60 11.91
CA LEU A 32 1.88 -5.43 11.48
C LEU A 32 2.79 -5.76 10.29
N ILE A 33 3.47 -6.91 10.33
CA ILE A 33 4.31 -7.38 9.22
C ILE A 33 3.49 -7.56 7.95
N GLN A 34 2.31 -8.19 8.05
CA GLN A 34 1.43 -8.37 6.91
C GLN A 34 0.99 -7.03 6.32
N GLN A 35 0.59 -6.08 7.18
CA GLN A 35 0.21 -4.74 6.73
C GLN A 35 1.38 -4.00 6.06
N GLN A 36 2.59 -4.10 6.60
CA GLN A 36 3.79 -3.52 5.99
C GLN A 36 4.05 -4.12 4.61
N ALA A 37 4.00 -5.44 4.47
CA ALA A 37 4.18 -6.11 3.19
C ALA A 37 3.13 -5.71 2.15
N GLU A 38 1.86 -5.60 2.55
CA GLU A 38 0.77 -5.14 1.67
C GLU A 38 1.01 -3.70 1.20
N THR A 39 1.45 -2.80 2.10
CA THR A 39 1.79 -1.44 1.71
C THR A 39 2.98 -1.40 0.77
N GLU A 40 4.04 -2.17 1.02
CA GLU A 40 5.21 -2.20 0.15
C GLU A 40 4.86 -2.67 -1.26
N ALA A 41 4.10 -3.76 -1.38
CA ALA A 41 3.61 -4.26 -2.66
C ALA A 41 2.80 -3.17 -3.41
N PHE A 42 1.97 -2.43 -2.66
CA PHE A 42 1.19 -1.33 -3.18
C PHE A 42 2.05 -0.15 -3.69
N TRP A 43 3.12 0.20 -2.96
CA TRP A 43 4.09 1.21 -3.39
C TRP A 43 4.84 0.80 -4.65
N GLN A 44 5.20 -0.47 -4.78
CA GLN A 44 5.86 -0.99 -5.98
C GLN A 44 4.92 -0.94 -7.19
N ALA A 45 3.69 -1.43 -7.07
CA ALA A 45 2.69 -1.35 -8.13
C ALA A 45 2.45 0.09 -8.59
N LYS A 46 2.42 1.05 -7.65
CA LYS A 46 2.32 2.47 -8.01
C LYS A 46 3.53 2.95 -8.81
N LYS A 47 4.75 2.64 -8.37
CA LYS A 47 5.98 3.03 -9.09
C LYS A 47 6.01 2.47 -10.50
N GLU A 48 5.55 1.23 -10.67
CA GLU A 48 5.49 0.60 -11.99
C GLU A 48 4.47 1.26 -12.91
N ILE A 49 3.34 1.76 -12.40
CA ILE A 49 2.27 2.33 -13.24
C ILE A 49 2.49 3.84 -13.46
N ALA A 50 3.01 4.55 -12.47
CA ALA A 50 3.19 5.99 -12.54
C ALA A 50 4.24 6.38 -13.58
N GLY A 51 3.86 7.27 -14.50
CA GLY A 51 4.74 7.75 -15.55
C GLY A 51 4.81 6.86 -16.79
N LYS A 52 4.18 5.68 -16.78
CA LYS A 52 4.04 4.87 -18.01
C LYS A 52 3.12 5.55 -19.00
N GLN A 53 3.47 5.37 -20.27
CA GLN A 53 2.66 5.78 -21.39
C GLN A 53 1.83 4.59 -21.84
N VAL A 54 0.53 4.78 -21.94
CA VAL A 54 -0.44 3.74 -22.29
C VAL A 54 -1.37 4.23 -23.38
N THR A 55 -1.77 3.33 -24.26
CA THR A 55 -2.85 3.58 -25.21
C THR A 55 -4.19 3.43 -24.48
N CYS A 56 -5.00 4.49 -24.49
CA CYS A 56 -6.29 4.50 -23.82
C CYS A 56 -7.28 3.59 -24.54
N ARG A 57 -7.84 2.58 -23.86
CA ARG A 57 -8.88 1.71 -24.46
C ARG A 57 -10.27 2.37 -24.47
N LYS A 58 -10.47 3.37 -23.62
CA LYS A 58 -11.71 4.14 -23.44
C LYS A 58 -11.35 5.62 -23.39
N SER A 59 -12.33 6.49 -23.57
CA SER A 59 -12.10 7.92 -23.43
C SER A 59 -11.81 8.27 -21.96
N HIS A 60 -10.84 9.16 -21.76
CA HIS A 60 -10.43 9.67 -20.46
C HIS A 60 -10.28 11.18 -20.51
N VAL A 61 -10.37 11.87 -19.37
CA VAL A 61 -10.14 13.32 -19.31
C VAL A 61 -8.73 13.59 -18.82
N CYS A 62 -8.00 14.44 -19.56
CA CYS A 62 -6.68 14.89 -19.14
C CYS A 62 -6.78 15.70 -17.85
N VAL A 63 -6.02 15.30 -16.82
CA VAL A 63 -6.04 15.98 -15.51
C VAL A 63 -5.40 17.37 -15.54
N GLU A 64 -4.57 17.69 -16.54
CA GLU A 64 -3.87 18.99 -16.62
C GLU A 64 -4.61 20.02 -17.47
N CYS A 65 -5.17 19.62 -18.62
CA CYS A 65 -5.81 20.55 -19.55
C CYS A 65 -7.32 20.32 -19.74
N GLY A 66 -7.90 19.30 -19.09
CA GLY A 66 -9.34 19.00 -19.22
C GLY A 66 -9.77 18.46 -20.59
N ARG A 67 -8.84 18.30 -21.54
CA ARG A 67 -9.15 17.73 -22.86
C ARG A 67 -9.56 16.26 -22.73
N VAL A 68 -10.56 15.85 -23.50
CA VAL A 68 -10.91 14.43 -23.69
C VAL A 68 -9.82 13.75 -24.54
N ILE A 69 -9.27 12.69 -23.99
CA ILE A 69 -8.35 11.74 -24.61
C ILE A 69 -9.23 10.63 -25.17
N GLU A 70 -9.25 10.48 -26.49
CA GLU A 70 -10.12 9.50 -27.13
C GLU A 70 -9.57 8.07 -27.00
N ALA A 71 -10.44 7.08 -27.20
CA ALA A 71 -9.98 5.69 -27.30
C ALA A 71 -9.01 5.54 -28.48
N GLY A 72 -7.86 4.91 -28.24
CA GLY A 72 -6.76 4.79 -29.19
C GLY A 72 -5.68 5.88 -29.07
N GLU A 73 -5.92 6.98 -28.34
CA GLU A 73 -4.88 7.99 -28.08
C GLU A 73 -3.94 7.56 -26.95
N CYS A 74 -2.66 7.97 -27.04
CA CYS A 74 -1.67 7.75 -25.99
C CYS A 74 -1.80 8.77 -24.86
N ALA A 75 -1.71 8.30 -23.63
CA ALA A 75 -1.70 9.11 -22.42
C ALA A 75 -0.63 8.64 -21.42
N THR A 76 -0.10 9.57 -20.64
CA THR A 76 0.75 9.24 -19.50
C THR A 76 -0.11 9.01 -18.27
N VAL A 77 0.07 7.88 -17.58
CA VAL A 77 -0.65 7.57 -16.35
C VAL A 77 0.04 8.26 -15.17
N LYS A 78 -0.75 8.93 -14.33
CA LYS A 78 -0.31 9.53 -13.08
C LYS A 78 -1.08 8.87 -11.94
N ALA A 79 -0.38 8.26 -11.00
CA ALA A 79 -1.00 7.64 -9.84
C ALA A 79 -0.94 8.60 -8.64
N HIS A 80 -2.09 8.94 -8.08
CA HIS A 80 -2.25 9.75 -6.87
C HIS A 80 -2.58 8.85 -5.69
N PHE A 81 -2.02 9.12 -4.51
CA PHE A 81 -2.43 8.40 -3.31
C PHE A 81 -3.83 8.86 -2.89
N THR A 82 -4.67 7.90 -2.55
CA THR A 82 -5.96 8.14 -1.94
C THR A 82 -5.98 7.43 -0.59
N ASN A 83 -6.55 8.09 0.42
CA ASN A 83 -6.56 7.68 1.84
C ASN A 83 -5.19 7.71 2.53
N LEU A 84 -4.74 8.91 2.93
CA LEU A 84 -3.82 9.07 4.05
C LEU A 84 -4.65 9.02 5.34
N SER A 85 -4.82 7.84 5.95
CA SER A 85 -5.33 7.80 7.32
C SER A 85 -4.18 8.16 8.28
N LEU A 86 -4.44 9.11 9.18
CA LEU A 86 -3.51 9.53 10.25
C LEU A 86 -3.18 8.38 11.22
N SER A 87 -3.90 7.26 11.18
CA SER A 87 -3.67 6.09 12.02
C SER A 87 -2.77 5.03 11.37
N GLY A 88 -1.98 5.40 10.35
CA GLY A 88 -0.90 4.59 9.81
C GLY A 88 -1.28 3.64 8.66
N TYR A 89 -2.49 3.72 8.12
CA TYR A 89 -2.92 2.88 7.00
C TYR A 89 -3.20 3.70 5.74
N THR A 90 -2.45 3.45 4.67
CA THR A 90 -2.72 3.98 3.33
C THR A 90 -3.47 2.97 2.50
N ALA A 91 -4.69 3.32 2.07
CA ALA A 91 -5.59 2.45 1.32
C ALA A 91 -5.93 3.06 -0.04
N GLY A 92 -5.10 2.80 -1.04
CA GLY A 92 -5.45 3.04 -2.44
C GLY A 92 -4.68 4.15 -3.16
N PHE A 93 -4.77 4.07 -4.49
CA PHE A 93 -4.20 5.02 -5.42
C PHE A 93 -5.21 5.14 -6.54
N GLN A 94 -5.43 6.37 -6.96
CA GLN A 94 -6.25 6.67 -8.13
C GLN A 94 -5.34 6.97 -9.29
N THR A 95 -5.58 6.32 -10.42
CA THR A 95 -4.90 6.64 -11.67
C THR A 95 -5.66 7.76 -12.40
N THR A 96 -4.92 8.78 -12.79
CA THR A 96 -5.36 9.86 -13.69
C THR A 96 -4.52 9.82 -14.96
N TYR A 97 -5.00 10.46 -16.01
CA TYR A 97 -4.38 10.41 -17.33
C TYR A 97 -3.97 11.81 -17.78
N ILE A 98 -2.81 11.92 -18.41
CA ILE A 98 -2.29 13.17 -19.00
C ILE A 98 -2.14 12.96 -20.50
N CYS A 99 -2.72 13.85 -21.30
CA CYS A 99 -2.68 13.75 -22.75
C CYS A 99 -1.27 14.03 -23.30
N ASN A 100 -1.00 13.54 -24.51
CA ASN A 100 0.28 13.72 -25.19
C ASN A 100 0.66 15.20 -25.43
N ARG A 101 -0.32 16.13 -25.48
CA ARG A 101 -0.03 17.57 -25.61
C ARG A 101 0.60 18.16 -24.36
N CYS A 102 0.13 17.74 -23.19
CA CYS A 102 0.63 18.23 -21.91
C CYS A 102 1.92 17.53 -21.51
N LYS A 103 2.04 16.24 -21.86
CA LYS A 103 3.24 15.47 -21.61
C LYS A 103 3.59 14.67 -22.87
N PRO A 104 4.47 15.21 -23.73
CA PRO A 104 4.86 14.53 -24.96
C PRO A 104 5.53 13.18 -24.65
N LEU A 105 5.34 12.23 -25.57
CA LEU A 105 6.03 10.95 -25.52
C LEU A 105 7.54 11.22 -25.42
N LYS A 106 8.22 10.63 -24.42
CA LYS A 106 9.68 10.66 -24.41
C LYS A 106 10.08 9.70 -25.52
N GLU A 107 10.43 10.22 -26.68
CA GLU A 107 11.14 9.43 -27.67
C GLU A 107 12.43 8.94 -27.00
N GLU A 108 12.55 7.63 -26.83
CA GLU A 108 13.82 7.01 -26.48
C GLU A 108 14.75 7.27 -27.66
N ILE A 109 15.54 8.35 -27.57
CA ILE A 109 16.64 8.61 -28.48
C ILE A 109 17.66 7.50 -28.19
N HIS A 110 17.55 6.39 -28.91
CA HIS A 110 18.65 5.47 -29.11
C HIS A 110 19.70 6.19 -29.96
N GLN A 111 20.70 6.75 -29.29
CA GLN A 111 22.01 7.06 -29.88
C GLN A 111 22.98 5.93 -29.56
#